data_AF-A0A972YCD3-F1
#
_entry.id   AF-A0A972YCD3-F1
#
_cell.length_a   1.000
_cell.length_b   1.000
_cell.length_c   1.000
_cell.angle_alpha   90.00
_cell.angle_beta   90.00
_cell.angle_gamma   90.00
#
_symmetry.space_group_name_H-M   'P 1'
#
loop_
_entity.id
_entity.type
_entity.pdbx_description
1 polymer ?
#
loop_
_entity_poly.entity_id
_entity_poly.type
_entity_poly.pdbx_seq_one_letter_code
_entity_poly.pdbx_strand_id
1 'polypeptide(L)'
;MDFYENWVELDLNPIISFSTFGKILYTNSEAQYVLNRVNAKTLFELAVNNASTTYGTKTTYVDLSLKNYLFYALTVTYKNDEEIHLKLYKSTSTKKEASIKQQNTSITNIFTLLDLCISTQKIKSKTKFIKNYDPSIPEFRLVASDLIKLLSLIYTQFNKTKEVTSVVKLKIGEYLRVEGKKYSLVSVQISSNEEVNLDEIKEDNYSSFILSKEDNKVFIDLPLILE
;
A
#
# COMPACT_ATOMS: atom_id res chain seq x y z
N MET A 1 5.52 21.46 28.00
CA MET A 1 5.89 20.52 26.93
C MET A 1 7.05 21.12 26.18
N ASP A 2 8.17 20.41 26.13
CA ASP A 2 9.37 20.82 25.39
C ASP A 2 9.08 20.80 23.87
N PHE A 3 9.85 21.55 23.08
CA PHE A 3 9.70 21.63 21.62
C PHE A 3 9.65 20.25 20.97
N TYR A 4 10.53 19.34 21.39
CA TYR A 4 10.59 17.98 20.86
C TYR A 4 9.39 17.13 21.26
N GLU A 5 8.87 17.32 22.46
CA GLU A 5 7.71 16.59 22.96
C GLU A 5 6.45 16.97 22.17
N ASN A 6 6.26 18.27 21.88
CA ASN A 6 5.23 18.74 20.97
C ASN A 6 5.41 18.17 19.55
N TRP A 7 6.65 18.03 19.09
CA TRP A 7 6.93 17.50 17.77
C TRP A 7 6.63 16.00 17.66
N VAL A 8 6.92 15.23 18.71
CA VAL A 8 6.55 13.82 18.84
C VAL A 8 5.03 13.63 18.90
N GLU A 9 4.33 14.55 19.58
CA GLU A 9 2.86 14.51 19.69
C GLU A 9 2.17 14.63 18.32
N LEU A 10 2.77 15.38 17.38
CA LEU A 10 2.28 15.57 16.02
C LEU A 10 2.69 14.45 15.03
N ASP A 11 3.48 13.46 15.47
CA ASP A 11 3.91 12.36 14.59
C ASP A 11 2.71 11.47 14.21
N LEU A 12 2.55 11.21 12.91
CA LEU A 12 1.47 10.39 12.36
C LEU A 12 1.63 8.89 12.69
N ASN A 13 2.76 8.50 13.27
CA ASN A 13 3.07 7.14 13.68
C ASN A 13 2.86 6.97 15.20
N PRO A 14 2.29 5.84 15.65
CA PRO A 14 2.19 5.51 17.06
C PRO A 14 3.55 5.46 17.76
N ILE A 15 3.69 6.20 18.85
CA ILE A 15 4.87 6.21 19.72
C ILE A 15 4.42 5.93 21.15
N ILE A 16 5.03 4.92 21.78
CA ILE A 16 4.69 4.46 23.12
C ILE A 16 5.98 4.25 23.92
N SER A 17 6.00 4.73 25.16
CA SER A 17 7.04 4.41 26.14
C SER A 17 6.47 3.55 27.23
N PHE A 18 7.18 2.49 27.59
CA PHE A 18 6.83 1.59 28.69
C PHE A 18 7.93 1.60 29.76
N SER A 19 7.55 1.37 31.01
CA SER A 19 8.50 0.96 32.04
C SER A 19 8.89 -0.50 31.88
N THR A 20 9.91 -0.95 32.61
CA THR A 20 10.30 -2.37 32.71
C THR A 20 9.17 -3.32 33.10
N PHE A 21 8.17 -2.84 33.81
CA PHE A 21 7.02 -3.64 34.22
C PHE A 21 5.86 -3.59 33.22
N GLY A 22 6.06 -2.98 32.04
CA GLY A 22 5.04 -2.85 31.01
C GLY A 22 3.98 -1.78 31.29
N LYS A 23 4.22 -0.88 32.25
CA LYS A 23 3.35 0.28 32.50
C LYS A 23 3.61 1.33 31.42
N ILE A 24 2.56 1.87 30.82
CA ILE A 24 2.67 2.98 29.87
C ILE A 24 3.16 4.24 30.61
N LEU A 25 4.24 4.83 30.13
CA LEU A 25 4.83 6.08 30.61
C LEU A 25 4.46 7.27 29.72
N TYR A 26 4.43 7.05 28.40
CA TYR A 26 4.10 8.08 27.42
C TYR A 26 3.42 7.46 26.19
N THR A 27 2.53 8.23 25.57
CA THR A 27 1.92 7.93 24.27
C THR A 27 1.67 9.22 23.53
N ASN A 28 1.93 9.27 22.23
CA ASN A 28 1.36 10.32 21.39
C ASN A 28 -0.09 10.01 21.02
N SER A 29 -0.76 11.01 20.43
CA SER A 29 -2.13 10.95 19.92
C SER A 29 -2.41 9.69 19.10
N GLU A 30 -1.49 9.34 18.21
CA GLU A 30 -1.65 8.19 17.31
C GLU A 30 -1.58 6.84 18.02
N ALA A 31 -0.75 6.72 19.06
CA ALA A 31 -0.71 5.53 19.89
C ALA A 31 -1.99 5.30 20.68
N GLN A 32 -2.69 6.36 21.10
CA GLN A 32 -3.97 6.22 21.82
C GLN A 32 -5.02 5.53 20.94
N TYR A 33 -5.08 5.81 19.63
CA TYR A 33 -5.98 5.13 18.71
C TYR A 33 -5.68 3.63 18.54
N VAL A 34 -4.41 3.24 18.62
CA VAL A 34 -3.99 1.83 18.59
C VAL A 34 -4.37 1.14 19.89
N LEU A 35 -4.08 1.77 21.03
CA LEU A 35 -4.35 1.24 22.37
C LEU A 35 -5.84 1.06 22.67
N ASN A 36 -6.71 1.83 22.02
CA ASN A 36 -8.17 1.62 22.08
C ASN A 36 -8.62 0.27 21.50
N ARG A 37 -7.78 -0.40 20.70
CA ARG A 37 -8.11 -1.66 20.00
C ARG A 37 -7.16 -2.81 20.31
N VAL A 38 -5.95 -2.50 20.77
CA VAL A 38 -4.86 -3.45 21.02
C VAL A 38 -4.42 -3.32 22.47
N ASN A 39 -4.23 -4.46 23.14
CA ASN A 39 -3.81 -4.47 24.53
C ASN A 39 -2.37 -3.95 24.68
N ALA A 40 -2.14 -3.06 25.65
CA ALA A 40 -0.83 -2.53 26.00
C ALA A 40 0.21 -3.64 26.24
N LYS A 41 -0.20 -4.76 26.86
CA LYS A 41 0.68 -5.92 27.10
C LYS A 41 1.24 -6.50 25.81
N THR A 42 0.42 -6.61 24.77
CA THR A 42 0.85 -7.11 23.45
C THR A 42 1.88 -6.18 22.81
N LEU A 43 1.70 -4.87 22.95
CA LEU A 43 2.63 -3.87 22.43
C LEU A 43 3.95 -3.86 23.22
N PHE A 44 3.89 -4.06 24.54
CA PHE A 44 5.07 -4.20 25.37
C PHE A 44 5.89 -5.46 25.02
N GLU A 45 5.22 -6.61 24.90
CA GLU A 45 5.87 -7.86 24.46
C GLU A 45 6.51 -7.71 23.07
N LEU A 46 5.82 -7.02 22.15
CA LEU A 46 6.35 -6.68 20.82
C LEU A 46 7.63 -5.84 20.92
N ALA A 47 7.67 -4.85 21.82
CA ALA A 47 8.86 -4.02 22.03
C ALA A 47 10.04 -4.85 22.57
N VAL A 48 9.81 -5.66 23.61
CA VAL A 48 10.85 -6.51 24.22
C VAL A 48 11.41 -7.51 23.20
N ASN A 49 10.55 -8.19 22.43
CA ASN A 49 10.96 -9.18 21.44
C ASN A 49 11.78 -8.59 20.28
N ASN A 50 11.63 -7.29 20.01
CA ASN A 50 12.34 -6.61 18.94
C ASN A 50 13.46 -5.68 19.41
N ALA A 51 13.70 -5.60 20.72
CA ALA A 51 14.80 -4.84 21.28
C ALA A 51 16.17 -5.34 20.74
N SER A 52 17.15 -4.44 20.73
CA SER A 52 18.54 -4.83 20.56
C SER A 52 19.03 -5.63 21.78
N THR A 53 20.07 -6.44 21.65
CA THR A 53 20.72 -7.12 22.79
C THR A 53 21.56 -6.17 23.65
N THR A 54 21.89 -5.00 23.12
CA THR A 54 22.63 -3.93 23.81
C THR A 54 21.84 -2.63 23.76
N TYR A 55 22.04 -1.75 24.74
CA TYR A 55 21.45 -0.41 24.77
C TYR A 55 21.61 0.31 23.44
N GLY A 56 20.55 0.98 23.00
CA GLY A 56 20.53 1.69 21.73
C GLY A 56 19.17 1.64 21.04
N THR A 57 19.21 1.88 19.74
CA THR A 57 18.05 1.95 18.85
C THR A 57 18.14 0.86 17.81
N LYS A 58 17.06 0.11 17.61
CA LYS A 58 16.95 -0.91 16.56
C LYS A 58 15.65 -0.76 15.80
N THR A 59 15.76 -0.63 14.48
CA THR A 59 14.61 -0.65 13.57
C THR A 59 14.53 -2.02 12.91
N THR A 60 13.35 -2.62 12.96
CA THR A 60 13.05 -3.91 12.34
C THR A 60 11.92 -3.70 11.32
N TYR A 61 12.16 -4.10 10.08
CA TYR A 61 11.14 -4.11 9.02
C TYR A 61 10.32 -5.39 9.14
N VAL A 62 9.01 -5.25 9.29
CA VAL A 62 8.06 -6.35 9.54
C VAL A 62 6.74 -6.05 8.87
N ASP A 63 6.04 -7.09 8.40
CA ASP A 63 4.62 -6.96 8.01
C ASP A 63 3.77 -7.25 9.25
N LEU A 64 3.45 -6.21 10.01
CA LEU A 64 2.75 -6.31 11.28
C LEU A 64 1.31 -5.81 11.14
N SER A 65 0.36 -6.74 11.26
CA SER A 65 -1.06 -6.43 11.36
C SER A 65 -1.51 -6.46 12.82
N LEU A 66 -1.98 -5.32 13.32
CA LEU A 66 -2.62 -5.19 14.63
C LEU A 66 -4.06 -4.74 14.43
N LYS A 67 -4.97 -5.71 14.38
CA LYS A 67 -6.38 -5.48 14.04
C LYS A 67 -6.48 -4.85 12.65
N ASN A 68 -7.05 -3.64 12.55
CA ASN A 68 -7.21 -2.90 11.31
C ASN A 68 -6.04 -1.93 11.02
N TYR A 69 -4.99 -1.94 11.85
CA TYR A 69 -3.77 -1.17 11.59
C TYR A 69 -2.72 -2.08 10.97
N LEU A 70 -2.05 -1.55 9.95
CA LEU A 70 -0.93 -2.20 9.28
C LEU A 70 0.32 -1.37 9.54
N PHE A 71 1.42 -2.04 9.85
CA PHE A 71 2.72 -1.43 10.09
C PHE A 71 3.79 -2.16 9.28
N TYR A 72 4.70 -1.41 8.64
CA TYR A 72 5.77 -1.97 7.79
C TYR A 72 7.12 -2.06 8.51
N ALA A 73 7.22 -1.39 9.66
CA ALA A 73 8.39 -1.42 10.50
C ALA A 73 8.02 -1.05 11.94
N LEU A 74 8.95 -1.34 12.84
CA LEU A 74 8.95 -0.84 14.20
C LEU A 74 10.37 -0.45 14.61
N THR A 75 10.48 0.58 15.43
CA THR A 75 11.74 0.96 16.07
C THR A 75 11.59 0.78 17.57
N VAL A 76 12.55 0.11 18.18
CA VAL A 76 12.67 -0.04 19.62
C VAL A 76 13.94 0.67 20.07
N THR A 77 13.81 1.54 21.07
CA THR A 77 14.94 2.25 21.70
C THR A 77 14.87 2.07 23.20
N TYR A 78 16.01 1.81 23.82
CA TYR A 78 16.15 1.85 25.28
C TYR A 78 17.59 2.25 25.64
N LYS A 79 17.73 3.05 26.69
CA LYS A 79 19.03 3.59 27.14
C LYS A 79 19.48 3.03 28.49
N ASN A 80 18.56 2.41 29.22
CA ASN A 80 18.74 1.84 30.55
C ASN A 80 17.73 0.69 30.74
N ASP A 81 17.79 0.07 31.92
CA ASP A 81 16.84 -0.96 32.36
C ASP A 81 15.64 -0.35 33.09
N GLU A 82 15.19 0.85 32.74
CA GLU A 82 14.01 1.47 33.37
C GLU A 82 12.87 1.63 32.37
N GLU A 83 13.23 1.99 31.13
CA GLU A 83 12.26 2.35 30.09
C GLU A 83 12.61 1.73 28.73
N ILE A 84 11.56 1.39 27.98
CA ILE A 84 11.65 0.95 26.59
C ILE A 84 10.66 1.73 25.73
N HIS A 85 11.12 2.22 24.59
CA HIS A 85 10.33 3.04 23.68
C HIS A 85 10.06 2.28 22.39
N LEU A 86 8.82 2.30 21.94
CA LEU A 86 8.33 1.66 20.73
C LEU A 86 7.75 2.72 19.80
N LYS A 87 8.21 2.73 18.56
CA LYS A 87 7.60 3.48 17.46
C LYS A 87 7.13 2.49 16.38
N LEU A 88 5.86 2.55 16.01
CA LEU A 88 5.28 1.71 14.95
C LEU A 88 5.09 2.53 13.68
N TYR A 89 5.68 2.12 12.57
CA TYR A 89 5.57 2.87 11.31
C TYR A 89 4.34 2.41 10.54
N LYS A 90 3.32 3.27 10.46
CA LYS A 90 2.08 2.94 9.75
C LYS A 90 2.40 2.61 8.30
N SER A 91 1.86 1.50 7.83
CA SER A 91 1.74 1.25 6.42
C SER A 91 0.70 2.21 5.87
N THR A 92 1.10 3.06 4.93
CA THR A 92 0.14 3.54 3.93
C THR A 92 -0.44 2.31 3.24
N SER A 93 -1.70 2.34 2.85
CA SER A 93 -2.39 1.23 2.17
C SER A 93 -1.78 0.94 0.78
N THR A 94 -0.52 0.53 0.76
CA THR A 94 0.33 0.19 -0.39
C THR A 94 1.14 -1.05 0.01
N LYS A 95 0.40 -2.13 0.29
CA LYS A 95 0.60 -3.54 -0.08
C LYS A 95 1.99 -4.19 -0.01
N LYS A 96 1.98 -5.41 0.56
CA LYS A 96 2.66 -6.62 0.04
C LYS A 96 4.01 -6.33 -0.65
N GLU A 97 5.01 -5.87 0.10
CA GLU A 97 6.40 -5.85 -0.38
C GLU A 97 6.93 -7.29 -0.66
N ALA A 98 6.30 -8.30 -0.05
CA ALA A 98 6.69 -9.69 -0.22
C ALA A 98 6.18 -10.26 -1.57
N SER A 99 7.06 -10.22 -2.56
CA SER A 99 7.07 -11.01 -3.81
C SER A 99 6.36 -10.41 -5.02
N ILE A 100 6.72 -9.17 -5.41
CA ILE A 100 6.53 -8.80 -6.82
C ILE A 100 7.44 -9.64 -7.71
N LYS A 101 6.87 -10.71 -8.29
CA LYS A 101 7.60 -11.61 -9.19
C LYS A 101 7.74 -10.95 -10.56
N GLN A 102 8.97 -10.59 -10.91
CA GLN A 102 9.35 -10.06 -12.23
C GLN A 102 9.60 -11.17 -13.27
N GLN A 103 8.91 -12.31 -13.14
CA GLN A 103 9.04 -13.41 -14.11
C GLN A 103 8.19 -13.10 -15.34
N ASN A 104 8.74 -13.31 -16.54
CA ASN A 104 8.06 -13.09 -17.82
C ASN A 104 7.63 -11.63 -18.07
N THR A 105 8.43 -10.65 -17.65
CA THR A 105 8.19 -9.25 -18.00
C THR A 105 8.69 -8.89 -19.39
N SER A 106 7.99 -7.97 -20.03
CA SER A 106 8.38 -7.37 -21.31
C SER A 106 8.19 -5.86 -21.25
N ILE A 107 9.06 -5.11 -21.94
CA ILE A 107 8.83 -3.68 -22.18
C ILE A 107 7.55 -3.56 -22.98
N THR A 108 6.56 -2.88 -22.40
CA THR A 108 5.22 -2.81 -22.97
C THR A 108 4.65 -1.43 -22.75
N ASN A 109 3.92 -0.93 -23.76
CA ASN A 109 3.12 0.27 -23.62
C ASN A 109 1.82 -0.06 -22.86
N ILE A 110 1.61 0.55 -21.69
CA ILE A 110 0.40 0.29 -20.90
C ILE A 110 -0.89 0.74 -21.62
N PHE A 111 -0.80 1.77 -22.46
CA PHE A 111 -1.95 2.30 -23.19
C PHE A 111 -2.48 1.32 -24.22
N THR A 112 -1.61 0.57 -24.91
CA THR A 112 -2.06 -0.45 -25.88
C THR A 112 -2.78 -1.59 -25.19
N LEU A 113 -2.36 -1.99 -23.98
CA LEU A 113 -3.05 -3.04 -23.20
C LEU A 113 -4.44 -2.60 -22.74
N LEU A 114 -4.56 -1.36 -22.26
CA LEU A 114 -5.87 -0.78 -21.90
C LEU A 114 -6.78 -0.68 -23.11
N ASP A 115 -6.26 -0.19 -24.23
CA ASP A 115 -7.03 -0.02 -25.46
C ASP A 115 -7.52 -1.35 -26.03
N LEU A 116 -6.72 -2.40 -25.96
CA LEU A 116 -7.12 -3.76 -26.32
C LEU A 116 -8.29 -4.25 -25.46
N CYS A 117 -8.18 -4.10 -24.13
CA CYS A 117 -9.21 -4.53 -23.20
C CYS A 117 -10.52 -3.74 -23.38
N ILE A 118 -10.42 -2.42 -23.50
CA ILE A 118 -11.58 -1.54 -23.77
C ILE A 118 -12.25 -1.92 -25.09
N SER A 119 -11.48 -2.14 -26.15
CA SER A 119 -12.03 -2.48 -27.47
C SER A 119 -12.77 -3.81 -27.43
N THR A 120 -12.25 -4.79 -26.69
CA THR A 120 -12.92 -6.10 -26.49
C THR A 120 -14.25 -5.94 -25.76
N GLN A 121 -14.34 -5.02 -24.80
CA GLN A 121 -15.55 -4.82 -23.99
C GLN A 121 -16.60 -3.98 -24.69
N LYS A 122 -16.19 -3.02 -25.54
CA LYS A 122 -17.11 -2.27 -26.43
C LYS A 122 -17.92 -3.17 -27.37
N ILE A 123 -17.40 -4.36 -27.71
CA ILE A 123 -18.14 -5.34 -28.51
C ILE A 123 -19.28 -5.98 -27.68
N LYS A 124 -19.11 -6.07 -26.35
CA LYS A 124 -20.02 -6.77 -25.43
C LYS A 124 -20.98 -5.85 -24.70
N SER A 125 -20.69 -4.54 -24.63
CA SER A 125 -21.52 -3.58 -23.89
C SER A 125 -21.72 -2.28 -24.66
N LYS A 126 -22.78 -1.54 -24.27
CA LYS A 126 -23.05 -0.17 -24.75
C LYS A 126 -22.38 0.91 -23.89
N THR A 127 -21.54 0.50 -22.94
CA THR A 127 -20.85 1.40 -22.01
C THR A 127 -19.94 2.35 -22.78
N LYS A 128 -19.97 3.63 -22.41
CA LYS A 128 -19.05 4.64 -22.93
C LYS A 128 -17.74 4.58 -22.14
N PHE A 129 -16.63 4.45 -22.85
CA PHE A 129 -15.30 4.40 -22.24
C PHE A 129 -14.55 5.72 -22.46
N ILE A 130 -14.25 6.43 -21.37
CA ILE A 130 -13.44 7.65 -21.35
C ILE A 130 -12.00 7.30 -20.98
N LYS A 131 -11.02 7.87 -21.68
CA LYS A 131 -9.60 7.63 -21.49
C LYS A 131 -8.88 8.95 -21.16
N ASN A 132 -8.21 9.00 -20.03
CA ASN A 132 -7.42 10.14 -19.58
C ASN A 132 -6.01 9.65 -19.27
N TYR A 133 -5.17 9.60 -20.29
CA TYR A 133 -3.83 9.03 -20.19
C TYR A 133 -2.79 10.15 -20.18
N ASP A 134 -1.84 10.07 -19.26
CA ASP A 134 -0.68 10.94 -19.26
C ASP A 134 0.33 10.47 -20.33
N PRO A 135 0.50 11.20 -21.45
CA PRO A 135 1.35 10.76 -22.56
C PRO A 135 2.85 10.79 -22.23
N SER A 136 3.24 11.35 -21.07
CA SER A 136 4.64 11.39 -20.64
C SER A 136 5.14 10.04 -20.09
N ILE A 137 4.23 9.12 -19.78
CA ILE A 137 4.59 7.80 -19.26
C ILE A 137 5.18 6.95 -20.40
N PRO A 138 6.46 6.53 -20.30
CA PRO A 138 7.10 5.73 -21.33
C PRO A 138 6.62 4.27 -21.29
N GLU A 139 7.09 3.47 -22.24
CA GLU A 139 7.01 2.01 -22.13
C GLU A 139 7.90 1.52 -20.99
N PHE A 140 7.44 0.50 -20.26
CA PHE A 140 8.16 -0.03 -19.11
C PHE A 140 7.91 -1.54 -18.96
N ARG A 141 8.76 -2.21 -18.18
CA ARG A 141 8.63 -3.64 -17.92
C ARG A 141 7.44 -3.93 -17.03
N LEU A 142 6.58 -4.82 -17.50
CA LEU A 142 5.42 -5.33 -16.76
C LEU A 142 5.05 -6.75 -17.25
N VAL A 143 4.27 -7.48 -16.45
CA VAL A 143 3.73 -8.81 -16.85
C VAL A 143 2.42 -8.58 -17.60
N ALA A 144 2.50 -8.45 -18.93
CA ALA A 144 1.35 -8.05 -19.76
C ALA A 144 0.17 -9.01 -19.64
N SER A 145 0.42 -10.32 -19.54
CA SER A 145 -0.63 -11.34 -19.40
C SER A 145 -1.46 -11.18 -18.14
N ASP A 146 -0.83 -10.82 -17.02
CA ASP A 146 -1.50 -10.65 -15.74
C ASP A 146 -2.37 -9.39 -15.78
N LEU A 147 -1.83 -8.31 -16.34
CA LEU A 147 -2.55 -7.06 -16.46
C LEU A 147 -3.76 -7.21 -17.40
N ILE A 148 -3.63 -7.88 -18.56
CA ILE A 148 -4.76 -8.13 -19.47
C ILE A 148 -5.85 -8.95 -18.79
N LYS A 149 -5.49 -10.02 -18.06
CA LYS A 149 -6.47 -10.85 -17.33
C LYS A 149 -7.23 -10.03 -16.30
N LEU A 150 -6.53 -9.24 -15.51
CA LEU A 150 -7.15 -8.38 -14.50
C LEU A 150 -8.02 -7.30 -15.13
N LEU A 151 -7.50 -6.54 -16.11
CA LEU A 151 -8.26 -5.49 -16.81
C LEU A 151 -9.54 -6.06 -17.44
N SER A 152 -9.45 -7.24 -18.05
CA SER A 152 -10.62 -7.91 -18.63
C SER A 152 -11.68 -8.23 -17.58
N LEU A 153 -11.27 -8.75 -16.41
CA LEU A 153 -12.17 -8.99 -15.29
C LEU A 153 -12.79 -7.68 -14.78
N ILE A 154 -11.97 -6.65 -14.55
CA ILE A 154 -12.43 -5.34 -14.07
C ILE A 154 -13.46 -4.79 -15.04
N TYR A 155 -13.12 -4.57 -16.31
CA TYR A 155 -14.07 -3.98 -17.25
C TYR A 155 -15.35 -4.81 -17.42
N THR A 156 -15.31 -6.13 -17.21
CA THR A 156 -16.52 -6.96 -17.21
C THR A 156 -17.48 -6.59 -16.07
N GLN A 157 -16.97 -6.29 -14.87
CA GLN A 157 -17.80 -5.81 -13.75
C GLN A 157 -18.42 -4.45 -14.05
N PHE A 158 -17.70 -3.62 -14.80
CA PHE A 158 -18.16 -2.29 -15.19
C PHE A 158 -19.07 -2.28 -16.43
N ASN A 159 -19.31 -3.41 -17.11
CA ASN A 159 -20.12 -3.47 -18.35
C ASN A 159 -21.59 -3.07 -18.18
N LYS A 160 -22.12 -3.07 -16.95
CA LYS A 160 -23.50 -2.66 -16.67
C LYS A 160 -23.63 -1.15 -16.48
N THR A 161 -22.52 -0.42 -16.39
CA THR A 161 -22.57 1.03 -16.20
C THR A 161 -22.68 1.76 -17.53
N LYS A 162 -23.23 2.98 -17.50
CA LYS A 162 -23.33 3.84 -18.68
C LYS A 162 -21.97 4.36 -19.12
N GLU A 163 -21.11 4.69 -18.16
CA GLU A 163 -19.82 5.31 -18.41
C GLU A 163 -18.73 4.78 -17.48
N VAL A 164 -17.57 4.51 -18.06
CA VAL A 164 -16.37 4.06 -17.35
C VAL A 164 -15.22 4.96 -17.75
N THR A 165 -14.56 5.54 -16.76
CA THR A 165 -13.38 6.38 -16.95
C THR A 165 -12.13 5.60 -16.57
N SER A 166 -11.15 5.58 -17.45
CA SER A 166 -9.82 5.01 -17.21
C SER A 166 -8.80 6.15 -17.18
N VAL A 167 -8.10 6.30 -16.06
CA VAL A 167 -7.04 7.29 -15.87
C VAL A 167 -5.72 6.56 -15.72
N VAL A 168 -4.67 7.03 -16.40
CA VAL A 168 -3.30 6.54 -16.19
C VAL A 168 -2.42 7.73 -15.85
N LYS A 169 -1.74 7.67 -14.70
CA LYS A 169 -0.92 8.76 -14.19
C LYS A 169 0.33 8.25 -13.48
N LEU A 170 1.39 9.05 -13.47
CA LEU A 170 2.54 8.84 -12.61
C LEU A 170 2.21 9.34 -11.19
N LYS A 171 2.42 8.52 -10.17
CA LYS A 171 2.31 8.93 -8.76
C LYS A 171 3.63 9.58 -8.34
N ILE A 172 3.58 10.87 -8.03
CA ILE A 172 4.74 11.63 -7.57
C ILE A 172 4.92 11.43 -6.06
N GLY A 173 6.14 11.09 -5.63
CA GLY A 173 6.48 10.93 -4.21
C GLY A 173 6.20 9.54 -3.61
N GLU A 174 5.42 8.70 -4.31
CA GLU A 174 5.23 7.29 -3.95
C GLU A 174 6.23 6.41 -4.72
N TYR A 175 6.76 5.39 -4.06
CA TYR A 175 7.68 4.43 -4.67
C TYR A 175 7.42 3.02 -4.17
N LEU A 176 7.74 2.05 -5.02
CA LEU A 176 7.68 0.63 -4.72
C LEU A 176 9.07 0.04 -4.70
N ARG A 177 9.38 -0.79 -3.70
CA ARG A 177 10.64 -1.53 -3.68
C ARG A 177 10.46 -2.88 -4.36
N VAL A 178 11.22 -3.12 -5.42
CA VAL A 178 11.30 -4.41 -6.11
C VAL A 178 12.76 -4.83 -6.07
N GLU A 179 13.04 -5.99 -5.47
CA GLU A 179 14.41 -6.55 -5.33
C GLU A 179 15.40 -5.53 -4.71
N GLY A 180 14.94 -4.74 -3.73
CA GLY A 180 15.75 -3.74 -3.03
C GLY A 180 15.93 -2.40 -3.76
N LYS A 181 15.49 -2.28 -5.02
CA LYS A 181 15.50 -1.01 -5.77
C LYS A 181 14.16 -0.30 -5.66
N LYS A 182 14.20 1.04 -5.52
CA LYS A 182 13.01 1.89 -5.49
C LYS A 182 12.62 2.28 -6.91
N TYR A 183 11.35 2.10 -7.26
CA TYR A 183 10.76 2.48 -8.53
C TYR A 183 9.58 3.42 -8.30
N SER A 184 9.46 4.46 -9.15
CA SER A 184 8.26 5.29 -9.21
C SER A 184 7.04 4.45 -9.58
N LEU A 185 5.84 4.90 -9.23
CA LEU A 185 4.61 4.16 -9.50
C LEU A 185 3.81 4.76 -10.65
N VAL A 186 3.41 3.91 -11.60
CA VAL A 186 2.35 4.22 -12.56
C VAL A 186 1.05 3.67 -12.00
N SER A 187 0.01 4.50 -11.93
CA SER A 187 -1.30 4.12 -11.42
C SER A 187 -2.33 4.11 -12.54
N VAL A 188 -3.00 2.97 -12.72
CA VAL A 188 -4.19 2.84 -13.54
C VAL A 188 -5.41 2.87 -12.63
N GLN A 189 -6.25 3.87 -12.81
CA GLN A 189 -7.53 3.98 -12.13
C GLN A 189 -8.67 3.70 -13.12
N ILE A 190 -9.57 2.79 -12.76
CA ILE A 190 -10.81 2.53 -13.49
C ILE A 190 -11.97 2.86 -12.57
N SER A 191 -12.89 3.71 -13.01
CA SER A 191 -13.98 4.20 -12.17
C SER A 191 -15.28 4.44 -12.92
N SER A 192 -16.39 4.36 -12.21
CA SER A 192 -17.72 4.77 -12.68
C SER A 192 -18.44 5.60 -11.64
N ASN A 193 -19.44 6.36 -12.09
CA ASN A 193 -20.35 7.11 -11.23
C ASN A 193 -21.53 6.25 -10.74
N GLU A 194 -21.73 5.07 -11.34
CA GLU A 194 -22.76 4.10 -10.95
C GLU A 194 -22.14 3.01 -10.06
N GLU A 195 -22.98 2.36 -9.25
CA GLU A 195 -22.55 1.31 -8.33
C GLU A 195 -22.01 0.09 -9.08
N VAL A 196 -20.85 -0.42 -8.66
CA VAL A 196 -20.20 -1.59 -9.27
C VAL A 196 -19.88 -2.62 -8.19
N ASN A 197 -20.28 -3.87 -8.41
CA ASN A 197 -19.83 -4.96 -7.55
C ASN A 197 -18.37 -5.31 -7.87
N LEU A 198 -17.49 -5.12 -6.89
CA LEU A 198 -16.05 -5.42 -7.01
C LEU A 198 -15.61 -6.64 -6.19
N ASP A 199 -16.56 -7.46 -5.73
CA ASP A 199 -16.28 -8.62 -4.86
C ASP A 199 -15.57 -9.74 -5.63
N GLU A 200 -15.86 -9.88 -6.92
CA GLU A 200 -15.21 -10.87 -7.80
C GLU A 200 -13.73 -10.54 -8.07
N ILE A 201 -13.32 -9.28 -7.85
CA ILE A 201 -11.95 -8.81 -8.05
C ILE A 201 -11.14 -9.10 -6.77
N LYS A 202 -10.41 -10.21 -6.77
CA LYS A 202 -9.58 -10.65 -5.64
C LYS A 202 -8.17 -10.05 -5.69
N GLU A 203 -7.72 -9.51 -4.56
CA GLU A 203 -6.41 -8.86 -4.38
C GLU A 203 -5.22 -9.84 -4.33
N ASP A 204 -5.50 -11.14 -4.17
CA ASP A 204 -4.48 -12.16 -3.88
C ASP A 204 -3.91 -12.88 -5.11
N ASN A 205 -4.46 -12.62 -6.30
CA ASN A 205 -4.14 -13.42 -7.50
C ASN A 205 -2.98 -12.89 -8.34
N TYR A 206 -2.45 -11.69 -8.04
CA TYR A 206 -1.48 -11.04 -8.91
C TYR A 206 -0.27 -10.57 -8.11
N SER A 207 0.87 -11.19 -8.39
CA SER A 207 2.14 -10.80 -7.79
C SER A 207 2.76 -9.60 -8.50
N SER A 208 2.41 -9.28 -9.75
CA SER A 208 3.16 -8.30 -10.55
C SER A 208 2.80 -6.82 -10.29
N PHE A 209 1.75 -6.53 -9.51
CA PHE A 209 1.26 -5.18 -9.25
C PHE A 209 0.40 -5.10 -7.98
N ILE A 210 0.01 -3.87 -7.62
CA ILE A 210 -0.70 -3.52 -6.40
C ILE A 210 -2.16 -3.18 -6.73
N LEU A 211 -3.12 -4.05 -6.38
CA LEU A 211 -4.57 -3.87 -6.66
C LEU A 211 -5.43 -3.38 -5.47
N SER A 212 -5.91 -2.14 -5.47
CA SER A 212 -6.77 -1.58 -4.41
C SER A 212 -8.14 -1.20 -4.93
N LYS A 213 -9.14 -1.19 -4.04
CA LYS A 213 -10.54 -0.93 -4.36
C LYS A 213 -11.12 0.14 -3.44
N GLU A 214 -11.91 1.05 -4.00
CA GLU A 214 -12.65 2.07 -3.26
C GLU A 214 -14.02 2.25 -3.94
N ASP A 215 -15.11 1.86 -3.29
CA ASP A 215 -16.49 1.93 -3.81
C ASP A 215 -16.61 1.53 -5.29
N ASN A 216 -16.71 2.50 -6.19
CA ASN A 216 -16.87 2.32 -7.65
C ASN A 216 -15.56 2.53 -8.42
N LYS A 217 -14.42 2.34 -7.76
CA LYS A 217 -13.07 2.57 -8.29
C LYS A 217 -12.16 1.39 -8.01
N VAL A 218 -11.33 1.09 -9.01
CA VAL A 218 -10.24 0.12 -8.91
C VAL A 218 -8.94 0.82 -9.26
N PHE A 219 -7.92 0.60 -8.45
CA PHE A 219 -6.56 1.12 -8.65
C PHE A 219 -5.60 -0.04 -8.86
N ILE A 220 -4.80 0.05 -9.91
CA ILE A 220 -3.70 -0.87 -10.21
C ILE A 220 -2.42 -0.04 -10.23
N ASP A 221 -1.59 -0.19 -9.20
CA ASP A 221 -0.30 0.48 -9.11
C ASP A 221 0.79 -0.47 -9.58
N LEU A 222 1.57 -0.04 -10.58
CA LEU A 222 2.66 -0.78 -11.19
C LEU A 222 3.99 -0.05 -10.97
N PRO A 223 5.09 -0.77 -10.68
CA PRO A 223 6.41 -0.17 -10.66
C PRO A 223 6.84 0.25 -12.08
N LEU A 224 7.30 1.49 -12.24
CA LEU A 224 7.88 1.99 -13.47
C LEU A 224 9.33 1.52 -13.61
N ILE A 225 9.52 0.37 -14.27
CA ILE A 225 10.82 -0.24 -14.48
C ILE A 225 11.24 -0.01 -15.94
N LEU A 226 12.19 0.89 -16.17
CA LEU A 226 12.65 1.26 -17.51
C LEU A 226 13.76 0.34 -18.06
N GLU A 227 14.39 -0.45 -17.19
CA GLU A 227 15.54 -1.31 -17.52
C GLU A 227 15.27 -2.78 -17.29
#